data_AF-A0A1I5CHH9-F1
#
_entry.id   AF-A0A1I5CHH9-F1
#
_cell.length_a   1.000
_cell.length_b   1.000
_cell.length_c   1.000
_cell.angle_alpha   90.00
_cell.angle_beta   90.00
_cell.angle_gamma   90.00
#
_symmetry.space_group_name_H-M   'P 1'
#
loop_
_entity.id
_entity.type
_entity.pdbx_description
1 polymer ?
#
loop_
_entity_poly.entity_id
_entity_poly.type
_entity_poly.pdbx_seq_one_letter_code
_entity_poly.pdbx_strand_id
1 'polypeptide(L)'
;MKAIKIINTIAIGTPFALFLIDLVVQGGFSIFALLSTMFTGFVQVILGLFLMIRFPKNIHYKSYIIAVVLYFLVGLMVVFSDSNNDGFIYIFYIIPPCLAVYLSILIYSHPNNELSQ
;
A
#
# COMPACT_ATOMS: atom_id res chain seq x y z
N MET A 1 -3.31 14.26 -10.61
CA MET A 1 -2.46 14.03 -9.41
C MET A 1 -3.14 14.27 -8.08
N LYS A 2 -3.92 15.35 -7.90
CA LYS A 2 -4.61 15.62 -6.63
C LYS A 2 -5.45 14.43 -6.14
N ALA A 3 -6.23 13.82 -7.03
CA ALA A 3 -7.01 12.62 -6.70
C ALA A 3 -6.13 11.45 -6.23
N ILE A 4 -5.03 11.15 -6.92
CA ILE A 4 -4.10 10.07 -6.55
C ILE A 4 -3.50 10.33 -5.16
N LYS A 5 -3.07 11.58 -4.88
CA LYS A 5 -2.56 12.00 -3.56
C LYS A 5 -3.60 11.74 -2.47
N ILE A 6 -4.86 12.16 -2.69
CA ILE A 6 -5.97 11.96 -1.75
C ILE A 6 -6.25 10.48 -1.52
N ILE A 7 -6.39 9.68 -2.60
CA ILE A 7 -6.68 8.25 -2.51
C ILE A 7 -5.57 7.52 -1.73
N ASN A 8 -4.29 7.79 -2.04
CA ASN A 8 -3.18 7.17 -1.34
C ASN A 8 -3.14 7.58 0.15
N THR A 9 -3.47 8.84 0.45
CA THR A 9 -3.54 9.33 1.84
C THR A 9 -4.66 8.65 2.62
N ILE A 10 -5.85 8.48 2.02
CA ILE A 10 -6.97 7.76 2.65
C ILE A 10 -6.60 6.30 2.87
N ALA A 11 -5.95 5.67 1.90
CA ALA A 11 -5.51 4.28 1.99
C ALA A 11 -4.53 4.08 3.16
N ILE A 12 -3.61 5.01 3.42
CA ILE A 12 -2.71 4.94 4.59
C ILE A 12 -3.46 5.28 5.89
N GLY A 13 -4.25 6.36 5.86
CA GLY A 13 -4.86 6.92 7.05
C GLY A 13 -5.92 6.03 7.67
N THR A 14 -6.69 5.31 6.85
CA THR A 14 -7.81 4.49 7.31
C THR A 14 -7.38 3.31 8.22
N PRO A 15 -6.47 2.41 7.80
CA PRO A 15 -6.04 1.31 8.67
C PRO A 15 -5.34 1.82 9.92
N PHE A 16 -4.57 2.91 9.82
CA PHE A 16 -3.90 3.53 10.97
C PHE A 16 -4.89 4.13 11.97
N ALA A 17 -5.89 4.88 11.49
CA ALA A 17 -6.93 5.45 12.34
C ALA A 17 -7.75 4.36 13.05
N LEU A 18 -8.14 3.31 12.33
CA LEU A 18 -8.88 2.18 12.90
C LEU A 18 -8.06 1.45 13.98
N PHE A 19 -6.77 1.25 13.75
CA PHE A 19 -5.87 0.65 14.73
C PHE A 19 -5.76 1.51 16.00
N LEU A 20 -5.59 2.83 15.86
CA LEU A 20 -5.53 3.75 17.01
C LEU A 20 -6.85 3.80 17.78
N ILE A 21 -7.99 3.77 17.09
CA ILE A 21 -9.31 3.70 17.72
C ILE A 21 -9.43 2.42 18.54
N ASP A 22 -8.99 1.27 18.01
CA ASP A 22 -9.05 0.00 18.74
C ASP A 22 -8.20 0.03 20.02
N LEU A 23 -7.03 0.68 19.96
CA LEU A 23 -6.14 0.79 21.11
C LEU A 23 -6.78 1.54 22.29
N VAL A 24 -7.69 2.48 22.01
CA VAL A 24 -8.39 3.27 23.03
C VAL A 24 -9.72 2.64 23.44
N VAL A 25 -10.51 2.18 22.48
CA VAL A 25 -11.90 1.74 22.69
C VAL A 25 -12.01 0.23 22.96
N GLN A 26 -11.03 -0.57 22.51
CA GLN A 26 -11.01 -2.03 22.63
C GLN A 26 -12.29 -2.69 22.09
N GLY A 27 -12.84 -2.13 21.00
CA GLY A 27 -14.13 -2.51 20.42
C GLY A 27 -14.05 -3.54 19.30
N GLY A 28 -12.88 -4.14 19.05
CA GLY A 28 -12.66 -5.04 17.92
C GLY A 28 -12.41 -4.32 16.59
N PHE A 29 -11.99 -3.04 16.64
CA PHE A 29 -11.61 -2.26 15.47
C PHE A 29 -10.34 -2.77 14.76
N SER A 30 -9.55 -3.62 15.43
CA SER A 30 -8.38 -4.31 14.86
C SER A 30 -8.72 -5.15 13.63
N ILE A 31 -9.86 -5.84 13.61
CA ILE A 31 -10.26 -6.64 12.43
C ILE A 31 -10.58 -5.73 11.23
N PHE A 32 -11.20 -4.58 11.49
CA PHE A 32 -11.47 -3.57 10.47
C PHE A 32 -10.17 -2.90 9.98
N ALA A 33 -9.19 -2.69 10.87
CA ALA A 33 -7.86 -2.20 10.50
C ALA A 33 -7.12 -3.19 9.57
N LEU A 34 -7.17 -4.49 9.87
CA LEU A 34 -6.60 -5.54 9.02
C LEU A 34 -7.30 -5.60 7.65
N LEU A 35 -8.63 -5.56 7.63
CA LEU A 35 -9.40 -5.53 6.37
C LEU A 35 -9.09 -4.28 5.55
N SER A 36 -8.97 -3.12 6.20
CA SER A 36 -8.59 -1.87 5.56
C SER A 36 -7.15 -1.91 5.02
N THR A 37 -6.25 -2.66 5.66
CA THR A 37 -4.89 -2.90 5.16
C THR A 37 -4.90 -3.73 3.88
N MET A 38 -5.76 -4.76 3.78
CA MET A 38 -5.97 -5.49 2.53
C MET A 38 -6.50 -4.59 1.41
N PHE A 39 -7.49 -3.75 1.73
CA PHE A 39 -8.01 -2.75 0.79
C PHE A 39 -6.93 -1.76 0.34
N THR A 40 -6.04 -1.35 1.25
CA THR A 40 -4.88 -0.51 0.93
C THR A 40 -3.97 -1.17 -0.09
N GLY A 41 -3.64 -2.45 0.08
CA GLY A 41 -2.87 -3.21 -0.89
C GLY A 41 -3.52 -3.26 -2.28
N PHE A 42 -4.86 -3.42 -2.35
CA PHE A 42 -5.59 -3.36 -3.61
C PHE A 42 -5.50 -1.97 -4.27
N VAL A 43 -5.69 -0.91 -3.50
CA VAL A 43 -5.52 0.48 -3.99
C VAL A 43 -4.10 0.71 -4.52
N GLN A 44 -3.08 0.16 -3.86
CA GLN A 44 -1.69 0.27 -4.31
C GLN A 44 -1.45 -0.37 -5.68
N VAL A 45 -2.08 -1.52 -5.96
CA VAL A 45 -2.00 -2.16 -7.28
C VAL A 45 -2.60 -1.25 -8.34
N ILE A 46 -3.81 -0.74 -8.10
CA ILE A 46 -4.50 0.16 -9.05
C ILE A 46 -3.68 1.41 -9.31
N LEU A 47 -3.24 2.10 -8.24
CA LEU A 47 -2.48 3.34 -8.38
C LEU A 47 -1.11 3.11 -9.02
N GLY A 48 -0.42 2.02 -8.66
CA GLY A 48 0.87 1.67 -9.24
C GLY A 48 0.78 1.36 -10.74
N LEU A 49 -0.23 0.59 -11.16
CA LEU A 49 -0.50 0.33 -12.58
C LEU A 49 -0.83 1.62 -13.33
N PHE A 50 -1.72 2.44 -12.78
CA PHE A 50 -2.11 3.71 -13.39
C PHE A 50 -0.90 4.64 -13.59
N LEU A 51 -0.05 4.77 -12.57
CA LEU A 51 1.16 5.59 -12.63
C LEU A 51 2.20 5.02 -13.60
N MET A 52 2.35 3.69 -13.67
CA MET A 52 3.23 3.04 -14.64
C MET A 52 2.80 3.34 -16.09
N ILE A 53 1.50 3.23 -16.38
CA ILE A 53 0.94 3.49 -17.72
C ILE A 53 1.07 4.97 -18.09
N ARG A 54 0.76 5.86 -17.13
CA ARG A 54 0.82 7.31 -17.35
C ARG A 54 2.25 7.83 -17.52
N PHE A 55 3.21 7.22 -16.81
CA PHE A 55 4.62 7.64 -16.82
C PHE A 55 5.54 6.50 -17.22
N PRO A 56 5.46 6.02 -18.47
CA PRO A 56 6.17 4.81 -18.90
C PRO A 56 7.69 4.98 -18.97
N LYS A 57 8.21 6.22 -18.96
CA LYS A 57 9.65 6.49 -18.90
C LYS A 57 10.20 6.54 -17.47
N ASN A 58 9.33 6.68 -16.46
CA ASN A 58 9.78 6.80 -15.08
C ASN A 58 10.02 5.41 -14.46
N ILE A 59 11.28 5.11 -14.19
CA ILE A 59 11.69 3.82 -13.62
C ILE A 59 11.16 3.60 -12.20
N HIS A 60 10.93 4.67 -11.43
CA HIS A 60 10.46 4.56 -10.06
C HIS A 60 9.04 4.00 -9.98
N TYR A 61 8.12 4.45 -10.84
CA TYR A 61 6.75 3.89 -10.87
C TYR A 61 6.72 2.43 -11.35
N LYS A 62 7.61 2.04 -12.26
CA LYS A 62 7.79 0.63 -12.66
C LYS A 62 8.31 -0.22 -11.50
N SER A 63 9.38 0.22 -10.85
CA SER A 63 9.95 -0.48 -9.70
C SER A 63 8.94 -0.62 -8.55
N TYR A 64 8.11 0.41 -8.34
CA TYR A 64 7.04 0.42 -7.36
C TYR A 64 6.02 -0.69 -7.62
N ILE A 65 5.43 -0.74 -8.81
CA ILE A 65 4.41 -1.76 -9.10
C ILE A 65 4.99 -3.17 -9.11
N ILE A 66 6.25 -3.35 -9.54
CA ILE A 66 6.96 -4.62 -9.43
C ILE A 66 7.06 -5.05 -7.96
N ALA A 67 7.45 -4.14 -7.06
CA ALA A 67 7.53 -4.43 -5.62
C ALA A 67 6.16 -4.79 -5.02
N VAL A 68 5.10 -4.09 -5.41
CA VAL A 68 3.72 -4.39 -4.96
C VAL A 68 3.28 -5.77 -5.45
N VAL A 69 3.49 -6.09 -6.73
CA VAL A 69 3.13 -7.41 -7.30
C VAL A 69 3.95 -8.51 -6.64
N LEU A 70 5.25 -8.29 -6.45
CA LEU A 70 6.14 -9.25 -5.78
C LEU A 70 5.68 -9.52 -4.34
N TYR A 71 5.27 -8.48 -3.61
CA TYR A 71 4.69 -8.65 -2.28
C TYR A 71 3.48 -9.59 -2.32
N PHE A 72 2.50 -9.37 -3.21
CA PHE A 72 1.35 -10.27 -3.30
C PHE A 72 1.71 -11.69 -3.71
N LEU A 73 2.68 -11.87 -4.61
CA LEU A 73 3.16 -13.20 -5.02
C LEU A 73 3.83 -13.94 -3.86
N VAL A 74 4.68 -13.26 -3.09
CA VAL A 74 5.30 -13.85 -1.89
C VAL A 74 4.22 -14.18 -0.85
N GLY A 75 3.23 -13.32 -0.67
CA GLY A 75 2.13 -13.54 0.27
C GLY A 75 1.30 -14.76 -0.11
N LEU A 76 1.05 -14.94 -1.41
CA LEU A 76 0.39 -16.13 -1.94
C LEU A 76 1.20 -17.40 -1.63
N MET A 77 2.51 -17.39 -1.87
CA MET A 77 3.38 -18.54 -1.55
C MET A 77 3.37 -18.87 -0.06
N VAL A 78 3.43 -17.86 0.82
CA VAL A 78 3.38 -18.04 2.28
C VAL A 78 2.07 -18.71 2.70
N VAL A 79 0.93 -18.25 2.16
CA VAL A 79 -0.39 -18.84 2.46
C VAL A 79 -0.46 -20.30 2.01
N PHE A 80 0.17 -20.66 0.89
CA PHE A 80 0.18 -22.05 0.38
C PHE A 80 1.21 -22.96 1.05
N SER A 81 2.24 -22.42 1.70
CA SER A 81 3.38 -23.20 2.19
C SER A 81 3.19 -23.82 3.58
N ASP A 82 2.03 -23.63 4.22
CA ASP A 82 1.73 -24.10 5.60
C ASP A 82 2.89 -23.87 6.60
N SER A 83 3.62 -22.78 6.40
CA SER A 83 4.82 -22.50 7.18
C SER A 83 4.45 -21.74 8.44
N ASN A 84 4.47 -22.43 9.59
CA ASN A 84 4.35 -21.85 10.93
C ASN A 84 5.61 -21.03 11.30
N ASN A 85 5.90 -19.98 10.53
CA ASN A 85 7.04 -19.11 10.78
C ASN A 85 6.56 -17.74 11.31
N ASP A 86 6.25 -17.71 12.60
CA ASP A 86 5.61 -16.59 13.28
C ASP A 86 6.34 -15.25 13.09
N GLY A 87 7.68 -15.26 13.03
CA GLY A 87 8.48 -14.04 12.84
C GLY A 87 8.34 -13.40 11.46
N PHE A 88 8.17 -14.20 10.40
CA PHE A 88 8.04 -13.71 9.03
C PHE A 88 6.69 -13.00 8.80
N ILE A 89 5.65 -13.48 9.48
CA ILE A 89 4.28 -12.96 9.38
C ILE A 89 4.19 -11.50 9.83
N TYR A 90 4.86 -11.12 10.92
CA TYR A 90 4.83 -9.74 11.42
C TYR A 90 5.46 -8.73 10.45
N ILE A 91 6.61 -9.09 9.86
CA ILE A 91 7.27 -8.26 8.84
C ILE A 91 6.34 -8.07 7.64
N PHE A 92 5.63 -9.14 7.26
CA PHE A 92 4.72 -9.13 6.12
C PHE A 92 3.59 -8.10 6.27
N TYR A 93 3.02 -7.95 7.47
CA TYR A 93 1.99 -6.94 7.75
C TYR A 93 2.49 -5.49 7.68
N ILE A 94 3.79 -5.24 7.83
CA ILE A 94 4.38 -3.90 7.79
C ILE A 94 4.69 -3.46 6.34
N ILE A 95 4.87 -4.39 5.40
CA ILE A 95 5.23 -4.06 4.01
C ILE A 95 4.18 -3.19 3.31
N PRO A 96 2.86 -3.47 3.37
CA PRO A 96 1.85 -2.62 2.72
C PRO A 96 1.89 -1.15 3.14
N PRO A 97 1.87 -0.78 4.44
CA PRO A 97 1.98 0.63 4.81
C PRO A 97 3.30 1.26 4.37
N CYS A 98 4.43 0.55 4.43
CA CYS A 98 5.71 1.04 3.92
C CYS A 98 5.66 1.35 2.41
N LEU A 99 5.08 0.46 1.60
CA LEU A 99 4.87 0.70 0.17
C LEU A 99 3.98 1.91 -0.07
N ALA A 100 2.96 2.14 0.76
CA ALA A 100 2.03 3.26 0.59
C ALA A 100 2.72 4.60 0.90
N VAL A 101 3.56 4.62 1.93
CA VAL A 101 4.42 5.76 2.26
C VAL A 101 5.40 6.04 1.13
N TYR A 102 6.06 5.00 0.60
CA TYR A 102 6.96 5.16 -0.54
C TYR A 102 6.24 5.71 -1.78
N LEU A 103 5.02 5.22 -2.07
CA LEU A 103 4.20 5.77 -3.14
C LEU A 103 3.87 7.25 -2.91
N SER A 104 3.62 7.67 -1.67
CA SER A 104 3.44 9.08 -1.32
C SER A 104 4.68 9.88 -1.72
N ILE A 105 5.88 9.43 -1.34
CA ILE A 105 7.15 10.10 -1.68
C ILE A 105 7.25 10.29 -3.21
N LEU A 106 6.98 9.25 -4.00
CA LEU A 106 7.03 9.33 -5.46
C LEU A 106 6.03 10.34 -6.04
N ILE A 107 4.78 10.33 -5.55
CA ILE A 107 3.70 11.20 -6.03
C ILE A 107 3.95 12.68 -5.63
N TYR A 108 4.48 12.93 -4.42
CA TYR A 108 4.75 14.28 -3.94
C TYR A 108 6.05 14.87 -4.50
N SER A 109 7.02 14.04 -4.88
CA SER A 109 8.27 14.48 -5.51
C SER A 109 8.09 14.90 -6.98
N HIS A 110 6.95 14.59 -7.61
CA HIS A 110 6.64 15.09 -8.94
C HIS A 110 5.98 16.48 -8.87
N PRO A 111 6.53 17.51 -9.56
CA PRO A 111 5.90 18.81 -9.71
C PRO A 111 4.51 18.65 -10.33
N ASN A 112 3.52 19.42 -9.87
CA ASN A 112 2.16 19.36 -10.39
C ASN A 112 2.05 19.76 -11.89
N ASN A 113 3.13 20.26 -12.49
CA ASN A 113 3.15 21.04 -13.72
C ASN A 113 3.53 20.21 -14.96
N GLU A 114 4.13 19.02 -14.79
CA GLU A 114 4.55 18.14 -15.91
C GLU A 114 3.47 17.13 -16.31
N LEU A 115 2.22 17.40 -15.91
CA LEU A 115 1.12 16.43 -15.92
C LEU A 115 -0.10 16.88 -16.72
N SER A 116 0.03 18.07 -17.32
CA SER A 116 -0.85 18.67 -18.32
C SER A 116 -0.28 18.58 -19.75
N GLN A 117 0.84 17.87 -19.94
CA GLN A 117 1.34 17.43 -21.25
C GLN A 117 0.99 15.96 -21.46
#